data_AF-A0A7W5Z8C8-F1
#
_entry.id   AF-A0A7W5Z8C8-F1
#
_cell.length_a   1.000
_cell.length_b   1.000
_cell.length_c   1.000
_cell.angle_alpha   90.00
_cell.angle_beta   90.00
_cell.angle_gamma   90.00
#
_symmetry.space_group_name_H-M   'P 1'
#
loop_
_entity.id
_entity.type
_entity.pdbx_description
1 polymer ?
#
loop_
_entity_poly.entity_id
_entity_poly.type
_entity_poly.pdbx_seq_one_letter_code
_entity_poly.pdbx_strand_id
1 'polypeptide(L)'
;MSDKRPGRGAEQFMLRLPDGMRDRIRAEADKHGRSMNAEIIARLEATLDGPLALVTGPGSTSEAARAAAELAQFIQSEEARPLVNALLRKVRVNRGQPESDSETPDKMGRE
;
A
#
# COMPACT_ATOMS: atom_id res chain seq x y z
N MET A 1 20.18 17.55 -2.85
CA MET A 1 19.39 16.71 -1.93
C MET A 1 18.58 17.65 -1.04
N SER A 2 17.46 18.18 -1.53
CA SER A 2 16.62 19.07 -0.70
C SER A 2 15.70 18.19 0.13
N ASP A 3 15.99 18.14 1.43
CA ASP A 3 15.15 17.53 2.46
C ASP A 3 13.75 18.17 2.36
N LYS A 4 12.78 17.45 1.80
CA LYS A 4 11.37 17.88 1.61
C LYS A 4 10.63 17.97 2.96
N ARG A 5 11.33 18.31 4.05
CA ARG A 5 10.67 18.65 5.30
C ARG A 5 9.92 19.95 5.07
N PRO A 6 8.61 20.02 5.36
CA PRO A 6 7.88 21.27 5.25
C PRO A 6 8.57 22.32 6.12
N GLY A 7 9.23 23.26 5.45
CA GLY A 7 9.97 24.35 6.08
C GLY A 7 9.07 25.54 6.36
N ARG A 8 9.68 26.67 6.75
CA ARG A 8 8.98 27.95 6.85
C ARG A 8 8.40 28.31 5.46
N GLY A 9 7.08 28.26 5.32
CA GLY A 9 6.37 28.50 4.06
C GLY A 9 5.49 27.34 3.59
N ALA A 10 5.53 26.18 4.26
CA ALA A 10 4.58 25.10 3.99
C ALA A 10 3.15 25.47 4.38
N GLU A 11 2.18 24.89 3.68
CA GLU A 11 0.76 25.01 4.01
C GLU A 11 0.50 24.45 5.41
N GLN A 12 -0.30 25.18 6.20
CA GLN A 12 -0.60 24.83 7.58
C GLN A 12 -2.09 24.58 7.74
N PHE A 13 -2.43 23.46 8.38
CA PHE A 13 -3.81 23.09 8.66
C PHE A 13 -4.01 22.92 10.18
N MET A 14 -5.02 23.59 10.73
CA MET A 14 -5.36 23.47 12.15
C MET A 14 -6.23 22.23 12.39
N LEU A 15 -5.65 21.20 13.01
CA LEU A 15 -6.35 19.96 13.36
C LEU A 15 -7.02 20.06 14.73
N ARG A 16 -8.31 19.68 14.78
CA ARG A 16 -9.01 19.40 16.04
C ARG A 16 -8.94 17.90 16.31
N LEU A 17 -8.21 17.53 17.35
CA LEU A 17 -8.02 16.13 17.73
C LEU A 17 -8.96 15.76 18.89
N PRO A 18 -9.52 14.53 18.90
CA PRO A 18 -10.21 14.01 20.07
C PRO A 18 -9.24 13.78 21.24
N ASP A 19 -9.79 13.67 22.44
CA ASP A 19 -9.01 13.53 23.68
C ASP A 19 -8.01 12.35 23.61
N GLY A 20 -6.80 12.61 24.11
CA GLY A 20 -5.70 11.64 24.13
C GLY A 20 -5.05 11.33 22.78
N MET A 21 -5.62 11.76 21.65
CA MET A 21 -5.02 11.47 20.33
C MET A 21 -3.68 12.19 20.13
N ARG A 22 -3.52 13.41 20.66
CA ARG A 22 -2.26 14.14 20.59
C ARG A 22 -1.12 13.40 21.29
N ASP A 23 -1.38 12.87 22.48
CA ASP A 23 -0.36 12.17 23.27
C ASP A 23 0.02 10.84 22.62
N ARG A 24 -0.96 10.15 22.01
CA ARG A 24 -0.69 8.96 21.19
C ARG A 24 0.24 9.28 20.03
N ILE A 25 -0.01 10.36 19.28
CA ILE A 25 0.85 10.77 18.16
C ILE A 25 2.26 11.10 18.67
N ARG A 26 2.38 11.80 19.80
CA ARG A 26 3.69 12.12 20.40
C ARG A 26 4.47 10.86 20.75
N ALA A 27 3.85 9.92 21.45
CA ALA A 27 4.51 8.67 21.84
C ALA A 27 5.01 7.88 20.62
N GLU A 28 4.24 7.87 19.53
CA GLU A 28 4.65 7.21 18.28
C GLU A 28 5.78 7.95 17.56
N ALA A 29 5.73 9.29 17.55
CA ALA A 29 6.81 10.10 16.99
C ALA A 29 8.14 9.89 17.74
N ASP A 30 8.09 9.82 19.08
CA ASP A 30 9.26 9.57 19.94
C ASP A 30 9.84 8.17 19.67
N LYS A 31 8.99 7.14 19.56
CA LYS A 31 9.41 5.78 19.20
C LYS A 31 10.13 5.71 17.85
N HIS A 32 9.70 6.51 16.88
CA HIS A 32 10.32 6.55 15.55
C HIS A 32 11.45 7.58 15.42
N GLY A 33 11.78 8.33 16.48
CA GLY A 33 12.83 9.36 16.46
C GLY A 33 12.51 10.53 15.52
N ARG A 34 11.22 10.88 15.39
CA ARG A 34 10.72 11.93 14.48
C ARG A 34 10.00 13.02 15.26
N SER A 35 9.85 14.21 14.67
CA SER A 35 8.94 15.21 15.22
C SER A 35 7.48 14.75 15.05
N MET A 36 6.57 15.21 15.90
CA MET A 36 5.15 14.89 15.75
C MET A 36 4.61 15.24 14.35
N ASN A 37 5.04 16.36 13.77
CA ASN A 37 4.62 16.76 12.43
C ASN A 37 5.10 15.75 11.37
N ALA A 38 6.35 15.29 11.47
CA ALA A 38 6.89 14.29 10.56
C ALA A 38 6.17 12.93 10.70
N GLU A 39 5.76 12.55 11.91
CA GLU A 39 4.96 11.35 12.13
C GLU A 39 3.55 11.46 11.51
N ILE A 40 2.88 12.61 11.67
CA ILE A 40 1.57 12.85 11.05
C ILE A 40 1.68 12.74 9.53
N ILE A 41 2.68 13.39 8.93
CA ILE A 41 2.91 13.35 7.48
C ILE A 41 3.17 11.92 7.02
N ALA A 42 4.07 11.19 7.68
CA ALA A 42 4.38 9.81 7.30
C ALA A 42 3.15 8.90 7.31
N ARG A 43 2.24 9.06 8.28
CA ARG A 43 0.99 8.30 8.34
C ARG A 43 0.00 8.71 7.25
N LEU A 44 -0.06 10.00 6.93
CA LEU A 44 -0.89 10.50 5.83
C LEU A 44 -0.39 9.99 4.49
N GLU A 45 0.91 10.12 4.18
CA GLU A 45 1.54 9.58 2.96
C GLU A 45 1.28 8.06 2.84
N ALA A 46 1.48 7.31 3.93
CA ALA A 46 1.26 5.86 3.94
C ALA A 46 -0.18 5.45 3.58
N THR A 47 -1.18 6.28 3.90
CA THR A 47 -2.59 5.95 3.72
C THR A 47 -3.20 6.59 2.47
N LEU A 48 -2.74 7.78 2.10
CA LEU A 48 -3.20 8.51 0.91
C LEU A 48 -2.58 7.96 -0.37
N ASP A 49 -1.30 7.59 -0.34
CA ASP A 49 -0.61 7.11 -1.54
C ASP A 49 -0.83 5.58 -1.76
N GLY A 50 -1.35 4.87 -0.75
CA GLY A 50 -1.65 3.44 -0.81
C GLY A 50 -0.42 2.53 -0.65
N PRO A 51 -0.63 1.20 -0.45
CA PRO A 51 0.44 0.27 -0.10
C PRO A 51 1.55 0.13 -1.16
N LEU A 52 1.28 0.47 -2.41
CA LEU A 52 2.29 0.45 -3.49
C LEU A 52 3.16 1.72 -3.51
N ALA A 53 2.68 2.83 -2.95
CA ALA A 53 3.39 4.09 -3.03
C ALA A 53 4.39 4.34 -1.89
N LEU A 54 4.32 3.58 -0.80
CA LEU A 54 5.38 3.56 0.20
C LEU A 54 6.74 3.10 -0.37
N VAL A 55 6.72 2.35 -1.47
CA VAL A 55 7.94 2.00 -2.23
C VAL A 55 8.29 3.07 -3.28
N THR A 56 7.31 3.89 -3.68
CA THR A 56 7.41 4.84 -4.79
C THR A 56 6.94 6.24 -4.39
N GLY A 57 7.48 6.81 -3.31
CA GLY A 57 7.16 8.20 -2.95
C GLY A 57 7.57 9.17 -4.08
N PRO A 58 6.87 10.31 -4.28
CA PRO A 58 7.20 11.29 -5.31
C PRO A 58 8.53 12.01 -4.99
N GLY A 59 9.63 11.38 -5.41
CA GLY A 59 11.01 11.80 -5.13
C GLY A 59 12.01 10.65 -4.94
N SER A 60 11.56 9.39 -4.83
CA SER A 60 12.51 8.27 -4.79
C SER A 60 13.00 7.96 -6.20
N THR A 61 14.16 8.51 -6.59
CA THR A 61 14.92 8.05 -7.78
C THR A 61 15.58 6.69 -7.54
N SER A 62 15.17 5.98 -6.49
CA SER A 62 15.61 4.63 -6.19
C SER A 62 15.21 3.70 -7.33
N GLU A 63 16.15 2.88 -7.78
CA GLU A 63 15.92 1.79 -8.71
C GLU A 63 14.76 0.90 -8.24
N ALA A 64 14.62 0.71 -6.92
CA ALA A 64 13.51 -0.03 -6.33
C ALA A 64 12.14 0.61 -6.61
N ALA A 65 12.08 1.95 -6.68
CA ALA A 65 10.83 2.65 -6.96
C ALA A 65 10.42 2.54 -8.43
N ARG A 66 11.40 2.59 -9.35
CA ARG A 66 11.15 2.33 -10.78
C ARG A 66 10.71 0.89 -11.00
N ALA A 67 11.42 -0.06 -10.41
CA ALA A 67 11.07 -1.47 -10.49
C ALA A 67 9.67 -1.75 -9.93
N ALA A 68 9.28 -1.10 -8.83
CA ALA A 68 7.93 -1.23 -8.28
C ALA A 68 6.85 -0.62 -9.17
N ALA A 69 7.12 0.52 -9.81
CA ALA A 69 6.19 1.12 -10.76
C ALA A 69 6.04 0.25 -12.03
N GLU A 70 7.13 -0.29 -12.55
CA GLU A 70 7.13 -1.21 -13.69
C GLU A 70 6.37 -2.51 -13.35
N LEU A 71 6.58 -3.07 -12.16
CA LEU A 71 5.84 -4.23 -11.68
C LEU A 71 4.34 -3.91 -11.49
N ALA A 72 3.98 -2.74 -10.97
CA ALA A 72 2.59 -2.34 -10.81
C ALA A 72 1.88 -2.20 -12.17
N GLN A 73 2.54 -1.62 -13.17
CA GLN A 73 2.04 -1.55 -14.54
C GLN A 73 1.90 -2.94 -15.17
N PHE A 74 2.88 -3.81 -14.96
CA PHE A 74 2.82 -5.19 -15.43
C PHE A 74 1.65 -5.95 -14.79
N ILE A 75 1.48 -5.88 -13.47
CA ILE A 75 0.36 -6.56 -12.77
C ILE A 75 -1.00 -6.13 -13.31
N GLN A 76 -1.14 -4.89 -13.76
CA GLN A 76 -2.38 -4.36 -14.35
C GLN A 76 -2.59 -4.77 -15.81
N SER A 77 -1.60 -5.38 -16.46
CA SER A 77 -1.65 -5.76 -17.86
C SER A 77 -2.38 -7.10 -18.08
N GLU A 78 -2.93 -7.30 -19.28
CA GLU A 78 -3.62 -8.54 -19.65
C GLU A 78 -2.67 -9.74 -19.63
N GLU A 79 -1.39 -9.50 -19.94
CA GLU A 79 -0.32 -10.50 -19.98
C GLU A 79 0.04 -11.04 -18.60
N ALA A 80 -0.16 -10.26 -17.54
CA ALA A 80 0.12 -10.70 -16.17
C ALA A 80 -1.00 -11.54 -15.56
N ARG A 81 -2.21 -11.53 -16.11
CA ARG A 81 -3.37 -12.29 -15.60
C ARG A 81 -3.09 -13.78 -15.34
N PRO A 82 -2.50 -14.57 -16.27
CA PRO A 82 -2.21 -15.98 -16.00
C PRO A 82 -1.19 -16.17 -14.87
N LEU A 83 -0.20 -15.28 -14.76
CA LEU A 83 0.81 -15.30 -13.70
C LEU A 83 0.21 -14.95 -12.33
N VAL A 84 -0.62 -13.90 -12.27
CA VAL A 84 -1.33 -13.49 -11.05
C VAL A 84 -2.27 -14.61 -10.60
N ASN A 85 -3.04 -15.22 -11.49
CA ASN A 85 -3.92 -16.35 -11.16
C ASN A 85 -3.12 -17.55 -10.64
N ALA A 86 -2.00 -17.89 -11.28
CA ALA A 86 -1.13 -18.97 -10.81
C ALA A 86 -0.52 -18.69 -9.43
N LEU A 87 -0.14 -17.44 -9.16
CA LEU A 87 0.37 -17.00 -7.86
C LEU A 87 -0.72 -17.05 -6.77
N LEU A 88 -1.91 -16.53 -7.08
CA LEU A 88 -3.05 -16.58 -6.17
C LEU A 88 -3.42 -18.02 -5.81
N ARG A 89 -3.43 -18.93 -6.80
CA ARG A 89 -3.62 -20.37 -6.58
C ARG A 89 -2.59 -20.93 -5.59
N LYS A 90 -1.30 -20.66 -5.81
CA LYS A 90 -0.23 -21.10 -4.90
C LYS A 90 -0.36 -20.51 -3.49
N VAL A 91 -0.70 -19.22 -3.37
CA VAL A 91 -0.92 -18.57 -2.07
C VAL A 91 -2.12 -19.19 -1.34
N ARG A 92 -3.17 -19.57 -2.07
CA ARG A 92 -4.38 -20.20 -1.52
C ARG A 92 -4.11 -21.61 -1.01
N VAL A 93 -3.36 -22.41 -1.78
CA VAL A 93 -2.87 -23.74 -1.39
C VAL A 93 -2.00 -23.64 -0.14
N ASN A 94 -1.07 -22.68 -0.10
CA ASN A 94 -0.17 -22.50 1.04
C ASN A 94 -0.90 -21.98 2.31
N ARG A 95 -2.07 -21.36 2.14
CA ARG A 95 -2.97 -20.94 3.23
C ARG A 95 -4.03 -21.98 3.59
N GLY A 96 -4.00 -23.17 2.99
CA GLY A 96 -4.92 -24.27 3.30
C GLY A 96 -6.38 -24.01 2.90
N GLN A 97 -6.66 -23.05 2.02
CA GLN A 97 -8.01 -22.81 1.51
C GLN A 97 -8.25 -23.71 0.29
N PRO A 98 -9.24 -24.61 0.32
CA PRO A 98 -9.53 -25.49 -0.81
C PRO A 98 -9.99 -24.66 -2.03
N GLU A 99 -9.56 -25.09 -3.21
CA GLU A 99 -10.08 -24.58 -4.48
C GLU A 99 -11.58 -24.85 -4.47
N SER A 100 -12.40 -23.80 -4.45
CA SER A 100 -13.82 -23.97 -4.73
C SER A 100 -13.92 -24.26 -6.23
N ASP A 101 -13.84 -25.54 -6.59
CA ASP A 101 -14.20 -26.06 -7.90
C ASP A 101 -15.69 -25.77 -8.11
N SER A 102 -15.99 -24.55 -8.55
CA SER A 102 -17.24 -24.22 -9.23
C SER A 102 -16.96 -24.06 -10.73
N GLU A 103 -16.15 -24.95 -11.28
CA GLU A 103 -16.50 -25.50 -12.59
C GLU A 103 -17.47 -26.64 -12.30
N THR A 104 -18.75 -26.41 -12.50
CA THR A 104 -19.66 -27.50 -12.89
C THR A 104 -19.53 -27.64 -14.39
N PRO A 105 -18.69 -28.54 -14.93
CA PRO A 105 -18.90 -29.02 -16.27
C PRO A 105 -19.93 -30.14 -16.21
N ASP A 106 -20.98 -29.91 -16.98
CA ASP A 106 -21.53 -30.89 -17.89
C ASP A 106 -22.64 -31.83 -17.39
N LYS A 107 -23.64 -31.89 -18.27
CA LYS A 107 -24.53 -33.02 -18.56
C LYS A 107 -25.76 -33.29 -17.68
N MET A 108 -26.89 -32.92 -18.30
CA MET A 108 -27.82 -33.89 -18.92
C MET A 108 -29.16 -34.12 -18.17
N GLY A 109 -30.25 -33.88 -18.90
CA GLY A 109 -31.64 -34.07 -18.45
C GLY A 109 -32.59 -33.14 -19.20
N ARG A 110 -32.73 -33.25 -20.53
CA ARG A 110 -33.65 -34.14 -21.28
C ARG A 110 -34.89 -33.35 -21.73
N GLU A 111 -35.14 -33.46 -23.04
CA GLU A 111 -36.41 -33.48 -23.79
C GLU A 111 -37.59 -32.62 -23.32
#